data_AF-C6H527-F1
#
_entry.id   AF-C6H527-F1
#
_cell.length_a   1.000
_cell.length_b   1.000
_cell.length_c   1.000
_cell.angle_alpha   90.00
_cell.angle_beta   90.00
_cell.angle_gamma   90.00
#
_symmetry.space_group_name_H-M   'P 1'
#
loop_
_entity.id
_entity.type
_entity.pdbx_description
1 polymer ?
#
loop_
_entity_poly.entity_id
_entity_poly.type
_entity_poly.pdbx_seq_one_letter_code
_entity_poly.pdbx_strand_id
1 'polypeptide(L)'
;MANLIGKNVLIVDEVDDTRTTLEYAVRELQKDVQVAQQQLGREGETTTFSVFVLHNKNKDKKGTLPTDMMENGRYLAAVTTGDVWICYPWEAKDIDEHDHLAAQHPLA
;
A
#
# COMPACT_ATOMS: atom_id res chain seq x y z
N MET A 1 -17.10 -4.53 8.05
CA MET A 1 -16.85 -3.23 7.39
C MET A 1 -17.99 -2.81 6.47
N ALA A 2 -19.22 -2.64 6.98
CA ALA A 2 -20.39 -2.34 6.13
C ALA A 2 -20.26 -1.05 5.30
N ASN A 3 -19.51 -0.07 5.83
CA ASN A 3 -19.31 1.23 5.19
C ASN A 3 -18.41 1.18 3.96
N LEU A 4 -17.64 0.10 3.73
CA LEU A 4 -16.78 -0.01 2.56
C LEU A 4 -17.49 -0.60 1.34
N ILE A 5 -18.63 -1.27 1.54
CA ILE A 5 -19.40 -1.92 0.48
C ILE A 5 -19.78 -0.90 -0.60
N GLY A 6 -19.45 -1.22 -1.86
CA GLY A 6 -19.78 -0.40 -3.02
C GLY A 6 -18.83 0.77 -3.25
N LYS A 7 -17.67 0.82 -2.56
CA LYS A 7 -16.72 1.93 -2.64
C LYS A 7 -15.42 1.56 -3.36
N ASN A 8 -14.73 2.60 -3.82
CA ASN A 8 -13.33 2.54 -4.19
C ASN A 8 -12.49 2.87 -2.95
N VAL A 9 -11.67 1.93 -2.51
CA VAL A 9 -10.86 2.03 -1.30
C VAL A 9 -9.39 2.04 -1.70
N LEU A 10 -8.69 3.12 -1.36
CA LEU A 10 -7.25 3.24 -1.54
C LEU A 10 -6.54 2.91 -0.22
N ILE A 11 -5.77 1.84 -0.22
CA ILE A 11 -4.86 1.48 0.88
C ILE A 11 -3.58 2.27 0.66
N VAL A 12 -3.14 3.00 1.68
CA VAL A 12 -1.96 3.86 1.62
C VAL A 12 -0.95 3.37 2.63
N ASP A 13 0.30 3.23 2.19
CA ASP A 13 1.44 2.86 3.03
C ASP A 13 2.69 3.63 2.55
N GLU A 14 3.71 3.81 3.38
CA GLU A 14 4.89 4.56 2.93
C GLU A 14 5.80 3.73 2.01
N VAL A 15 5.95 2.43 2.29
CA VAL A 15 6.91 1.56 1.61
C VAL A 15 6.36 0.17 1.28
N ASP A 16 6.53 -0.25 0.03
CA ASP A 16 6.47 -1.66 -0.34
C ASP A 16 7.89 -2.25 -0.30
N ASP A 17 8.27 -2.87 0.83
CA ASP A 17 9.54 -3.59 0.99
C ASP A 17 9.44 -5.04 0.50
N THR A 18 8.87 -5.93 1.33
CA THR A 18 8.70 -7.36 1.03
C THR A 18 7.28 -7.73 0.60
N ARG A 19 6.39 -6.73 0.51
CA ARG A 19 4.95 -6.84 0.16
C ARG A 19 4.07 -7.63 1.14
N THR A 20 4.61 -8.21 2.20
CA THR A 20 3.82 -9.04 3.14
C THR A 20 2.74 -8.25 3.88
N THR A 21 3.04 -7.00 4.26
CA THR A 21 2.07 -6.11 4.93
C THR A 21 0.90 -5.78 4.03
N LEU A 22 1.18 -5.38 2.78
CA LEU A 22 0.16 -5.03 1.79
C LEU A 22 -0.71 -6.23 1.41
N GLU A 23 -0.10 -7.41 1.22
CA GLU A 23 -0.83 -8.66 0.98
C GLU A 23 -1.83 -8.95 2.10
N TYR A 24 -1.35 -8.90 3.35
CA TYR A 24 -2.18 -9.14 4.52
C TYR A 24 -3.33 -8.12 4.60
N ALA A 25 -3.02 -6.82 4.46
CA ALA A 25 -4.02 -5.75 4.51
C ALA A 25 -5.10 -5.91 3.43
N VAL A 26 -4.71 -6.13 2.18
CA VAL A 26 -5.66 -6.35 1.07
C VAL A 26 -6.54 -7.55 1.36
N ARG A 27 -5.95 -8.68 1.76
CA ARG A 27 -6.69 -9.91 2.03
C ARG A 27 -7.71 -9.76 3.16
N GLU A 28 -7.31 -9.19 4.30
CA GLU A 28 -8.23 -9.05 5.44
C GLU A 28 -9.33 -8.02 5.14
N LEU A 29 -9.02 -6.90 4.48
CA LEU A 29 -10.03 -5.92 4.08
C LEU A 29 -11.06 -6.51 3.10
N GLN A 30 -10.60 -7.28 2.11
CA GLN A 30 -11.48 -7.98 1.17
C GLN A 30 -12.40 -8.97 1.89
N LYS A 31 -11.85 -9.76 2.81
CA LYS A 31 -12.60 -10.72 3.62
C LYS A 31 -13.67 -10.02 4.47
N ASP A 32 -13.32 -8.92 5.13
CA ASP A 32 -14.24 -8.19 6.01
C ASP A 32 -15.35 -7.46 5.24
N VAL A 33 -15.09 -7.08 3.98
CA VAL A 33 -16.12 -6.60 3.05
C VAL A 33 -17.02 -7.74 2.61
N GLN A 34 -16.47 -8.89 2.22
CA GLN A 34 -17.24 -10.05 1.78
C GLN A 34 -18.20 -10.53 2.89
N VAL A 35 -17.72 -10.64 4.12
CA VAL A 35 -18.55 -11.00 5.28
C VAL A 35 -19.67 -9.96 5.49
N ALA A 36 -19.36 -8.68 5.37
CA ALA A 36 -20.37 -7.62 5.53
C ALA A 36 -21.39 -7.60 4.38
N GLN A 37 -20.99 -7.92 3.15
CA GLN A 37 -21.89 -8.05 2.00
C GLN A 37 -22.90 -9.17 2.20
N GLN A 38 -22.45 -10.35 2.65
CA GLN A 38 -23.29 -11.50 2.95
C GLN A 38 -24.29 -11.18 4.06
N GLN A 39 -23.83 -10.57 5.16
CA GLN A 39 -24.67 -10.25 6.31
C GLN A 39 -25.77 -9.22 5.99
N LEU A 40 -25.54 -8.34 5.01
CA LEU A 40 -26.45 -7.26 4.65
C LEU A 40 -27.20 -7.51 3.33
N GLY A 41 -26.97 -8.64 2.67
CA GLY A 41 -27.57 -8.95 1.36
C GLY A 41 -27.13 -8.00 0.23
N ARG A 42 -25.91 -7.45 0.30
CA ARG A 42 -25.36 -6.45 -0.64
C ARG A 42 -24.27 -7.02 -1.56
N GLU A 43 -24.37 -8.31 -1.88
CA GLU A 43 -23.36 -9.05 -2.66
C GLU A 43 -23.22 -8.54 -4.11
N GLY A 44 -24.26 -7.89 -4.65
CA GLY A 44 -24.22 -7.29 -5.98
C GLY A 44 -23.39 -6.00 -6.08
N GLU A 45 -22.96 -5.43 -4.95
CA GLU A 45 -22.19 -4.18 -4.94
C GLU A 45 -20.69 -4.47 -5.01
N THR A 46 -20.02 -3.90 -6.01
CA THR A 46 -18.57 -4.09 -6.17
C THR A 46 -17.80 -3.12 -5.28
N THR A 47 -16.86 -3.66 -4.50
CA THR A 47 -15.89 -2.87 -3.73
C THR A 47 -14.52 -3.04 -4.35
N THR A 48 -13.88 -1.96 -4.76
CA THR A 48 -12.60 -2.00 -5.47
C THR A 48 -11.49 -1.52 -4.55
N PHE A 49 -10.50 -2.38 -4.31
CA PHE A 49 -9.28 -2.03 -3.59
C PHE A 49 -8.17 -1.61 -4.55
N SER A 50 -7.48 -0.55 -4.19
CA SER A 50 -6.24 -0.08 -4.82
C SER A 50 -5.19 0.15 -3.74
N VAL A 51 -3.92 0.17 -4.12
CA VAL A 51 -2.78 0.39 -3.23
C VAL A 51 -1.98 1.57 -3.74
N PHE A 52 -1.58 2.48 -2.85
CA PHE A 52 -0.60 3.51 -3.12
C PHE A 52 0.53 3.44 -2.09
N VAL A 53 1.76 3.44 -2.59
CA VAL A 53 2.97 3.60 -1.78
C VAL A 53 3.84 4.74 -2.29
N LEU A 54 4.55 5.41 -1.37
CA LEU A 54 5.56 6.39 -1.79
C LEU A 54 6.74 5.68 -2.46
N HIS A 55 7.28 4.64 -1.81
CA HIS A 55 8.45 3.92 -2.30
C HIS A 55 8.17 2.44 -2.48
N ASN A 56 8.43 1.93 -3.69
CA ASN A 56 8.51 0.48 -3.93
C ASN A 56 10.00 0.07 -4.02
N LYS A 57 10.45 -0.81 -3.14
CA LYS A 57 11.81 -1.38 -3.25
C LYS A 57 11.85 -2.41 -4.36
N ASN A 58 12.74 -2.23 -5.31
CA ASN A 58 13.00 -3.16 -6.41
C ASN A 58 13.85 -4.34 -5.92
N LYS A 59 13.18 -5.31 -5.32
CA LYS A 59 13.75 -6.53 -4.75
C LYS A 59 12.72 -7.66 -4.80
N ASP A 60 13.16 -8.88 -4.53
CA ASP A 60 12.27 -10.03 -4.44
C ASP A 60 11.21 -9.83 -3.37
N LYS A 61 9.95 -9.98 -3.79
CA LYS A 61 8.77 -9.85 -2.93
C LYS A 61 8.42 -11.21 -2.34
N LYS A 62 8.17 -11.23 -1.03
CA LYS A 62 7.72 -12.43 -0.31
C LYS A 62 6.21 -12.57 -0.33
N GLY A 63 5.50 -11.44 -0.31
CA GLY A 63 4.06 -11.39 -0.41
C GLY A 63 3.56 -11.20 -1.84
N THR A 64 2.32 -11.61 -2.08
CA THR A 64 1.65 -11.46 -3.38
C THR A 64 0.47 -10.50 -3.29
N LEU A 65 0.29 -9.67 -4.31
CA LEU A 65 -0.93 -8.89 -4.49
C LEU A 65 -1.77 -9.52 -5.60
N PRO A 66 -3.11 -9.34 -5.60
CA PRO A 66 -3.96 -9.91 -6.64
C PRO A 66 -3.50 -9.52 -8.05
N THR A 67 -3.40 -10.50 -8.95
CA THR A 67 -2.91 -10.29 -10.32
C THR A 67 -3.73 -9.23 -11.06
N ASP A 68 -5.05 -9.25 -10.88
CA ASP A 68 -5.98 -8.27 -11.45
C ASP A 68 -5.79 -6.85 -10.88
N MET A 69 -5.19 -6.70 -9.69
CA MET A 69 -4.82 -5.38 -9.15
C MET A 69 -3.57 -4.85 -9.84
N MET A 70 -2.58 -5.71 -10.03
CA MET A 70 -1.30 -5.37 -10.67
C MET A 70 -1.48 -5.04 -12.16
N GLU A 71 -2.24 -5.86 -12.89
CA GLU A 71 -2.43 -5.71 -14.34
C GLU A 71 -3.33 -4.52 -14.72
N ASN A 72 -4.29 -4.17 -13.87
CA ASN A 72 -5.24 -3.08 -14.14
C ASN A 72 -4.79 -1.73 -13.55
N GLY A 73 -3.52 -1.58 -13.16
CA GLY A 73 -2.97 -0.31 -12.67
C GLY A 73 -3.53 0.17 -11.33
N ARG A 74 -4.05 -0.74 -10.50
CA ARG A 74 -4.56 -0.43 -9.15
C ARG A 74 -3.49 -0.48 -8.06
N TYR A 75 -2.27 -0.88 -8.40
CA TYR A 75 -1.09 -0.70 -7.57
C TYR A 75 -0.29 0.50 -8.09
N LEU A 76 -0.05 1.47 -7.23
CA LEU A 76 0.60 2.74 -7.54
C LEU A 76 1.81 2.90 -6.61
N ALA A 77 2.99 3.11 -7.19
CA ALA A 77 4.18 3.51 -6.46
C ALA A 77 4.65 4.86 -7.01
N ALA A 78 4.88 5.86 -6.15
CA ALA A 78 5.37 7.15 -6.60
C ALA A 78 6.80 7.05 -7.14
N VAL A 79 7.67 6.31 -6.43
CA VAL A 79 9.05 6.05 -6.83
C VAL A 79 9.35 4.56 -6.64
N THR A 80 10.01 3.97 -7.63
CA THR A 80 10.63 2.64 -7.47
C THR A 80 12.12 2.84 -7.25
N THR A 81 12.65 2.35 -6.14
CA THR A 81 14.04 2.55 -5.72
C THR A 81 14.73 1.21 -5.44
N GLY A 82 16.04 1.23 -5.19
CA GLY A 82 16.80 0.05 -4.82
C GLY A 82 16.42 -0.50 -3.43
N ASP A 83 17.06 -1.61 -3.03
CA ASP A 83 16.90 -2.17 -1.68
C ASP A 83 17.74 -1.39 -0.66
N VAL A 84 17.27 -0.19 -0.33
CA VAL A 84 17.91 0.71 0.65
C VAL A 84 17.00 0.96 1.84
N TRP A 85 17.59 1.37 2.96
CA TRP A 85 16.83 1.89 4.08
C TRP A 85 16.46 3.34 3.81
N ILE A 86 15.17 3.66 3.93
CA ILE A 86 14.64 5.01 3.69
C ILE A 86 14.30 5.58 5.06
N CYS A 87 14.89 6.72 5.41
CA CYS A 87 14.58 7.43 6.63
C CYS A 87 13.49 8.45 6.35
N TYR A 88 12.28 8.23 6.84
CA TYR A 88 11.18 9.17 6.62
C TYR A 88 11.23 10.34 7.61
N PRO A 89 10.85 11.57 7.20
CA PRO A 89 11.00 12.76 8.03
C PRO A 89 10.17 12.69 9.32
N TRP A 90 9.00 12.04 9.30
CA TRP A 90 8.15 11.87 10.48
C TRP A 90 8.74 10.91 11.53
N GLU A 91 9.80 10.17 11.21
CA GLU A 91 10.52 9.31 12.14
C GLU A 91 11.78 10.00 12.71
N ALA A 92 12.15 11.16 12.18
CA ALA A 92 13.35 11.89 12.58
C ALA A 92 13.17 12.54 13.97
N LYS A 93 14.19 12.38 14.82
CA LYS A 93 14.28 13.10 16.10
C LYS A 93 14.84 14.51 15.94
N ASP A 94 15.66 14.69 14.92
CA ASP A 94 16.27 15.96 14.52
C ASP A 94 15.93 16.16 13.03
N ILE A 95 15.00 17.09 12.77
CA ILE A 95 14.48 17.33 11.42
C ILE A 95 15.46 18.16 10.57
N ASP A 96 16.25 19.03 11.21
CA ASP A 96 17.21 19.88 10.49
C ASP A 96 18.37 19.04 9.94
N GLU A 97 18.87 18.07 10.73
CA GLU A 97 19.87 17.11 10.26
C GLU A 97 19.30 16.17 9.20
N HIS A 98 18.05 15.71 9.36
CA HIS A 98 17.37 14.88 8.36
C HIS A 98 17.27 15.59 7.00
N ASP A 99 16.81 16.84 6.98
CA ASP A 99 16.69 17.65 5.77
C ASP A 99 18.06 17.90 5.12
N HIS A 100 19.10 18.15 5.95
CA HIS A 100 20.47 18.30 5.47
C HIS A 100 20.97 17.03 4.76
N LEU A 101 20.77 15.87 5.37
CA LEU A 101 21.16 14.57 4.80
C LEU A 101 20.34 14.23 3.55
N ALA A 102 19.04 14.52 3.53
CA ALA A 102 18.19 14.29 2.38
C ALA A 102 18.64 15.10 1.16
N ALA A 103 19.09 16.35 1.36
CA ALA A 103 19.65 17.18 0.29
C ALA A 103 20.99 16.65 -0.25
N GLN A 104 21.81 16.02 0.60
CA GLN A 104 23.09 15.41 0.20
C GLN A 104 22.93 14.04 -0.46
N HIS A 105 21.88 13.31 -0.09
CA HIS A 105 21.62 11.93 -0.50
C HIS A 105 20.23 11.78 -1.12
N PRO A 106 19.95 12.44 -2.25
CA PRO A 106 18.66 12.28 -2.92
C PRO A 106 18.45 10.82 -3.35
N LEU A 107 17.23 10.31 -3.17
CA LEU A 107 16.85 9.00 -3.71
C LEU A 107 16.89 9.08 -5.25
N ALA A 108 17.69 8.20 -5.85
CA ALA A 108 17.79 8.02 -7.30
C ALA A 108 16.59 7.25 -7.86
#